data_AF-Q86WD0-F1
#
_entry.id   AF-Q86WD0-F1
#
_cell.length_a   1.000
_cell.length_b   1.000
_cell.length_c   1.000
_cell.angle_alpha   90.00
_cell.angle_beta   90.00
_cell.angle_gamma   90.00
#
_symmetry.space_group_name_H-M   'P 1'
#
loop_
_entity.id
_entity.type
_entity.pdbx_description
1 polymer ?
#
loop_
_entity_poly.entity_id
_entity_poly.type
_entity_poly.pdbx_seq_one_letter_code
_entity_poly.pdbx_strand_id
1 'polypeptide(L)'
;GLRGPEGMDPDGVIESNWNEIVDNFDDMNLKESLPRGIYAYGFEKPSAIQQRAIIPCIKGYDVIAQAQSGTGKTATFAISILQQLEIEFKETQALVLAPSS
;
A
#
# COMPACT_ATOMS: atom_id res chain seq x y z
N GLY A 1 6.32 -25.21 -14.51
CA GLY A 1 5.92 -23.81 -14.76
C GLY A 1 5.62 -23.18 -13.43
N LEU A 2 6.16 -21.99 -13.15
CA LEU A 2 5.86 -21.27 -11.91
C LEU A 2 4.37 -20.97 -11.90
N ARG A 3 3.63 -21.59 -10.97
CA ARG A 3 2.23 -21.27 -10.74
C ARG A 3 2.19 -19.85 -10.17
N GLY A 4 1.33 -18.99 -10.73
CA GLY A 4 1.12 -17.64 -10.22
C GLY A 4 0.62 -17.65 -8.76
N PRO A 5 0.56 -16.48 -8.11
CA PRO A 5 0.00 -16.38 -6.77
C PRO A 5 -1.44 -16.89 -6.70
N GLU A 6 -1.87 -17.27 -5.50
CA GLU A 6 -3.24 -17.68 -5.24
C GLU A 6 -4.23 -16.56 -5.63
N GLY A 7 -5.29 -16.90 -6.36
CA GLY A 7 -6.26 -15.93 -6.90
C GLY A 7 -5.90 -15.33 -8.27
N MET A 8 -4.77 -15.72 -8.90
CA MET A 8 -4.44 -15.35 -10.27
C MET A 8 -5.12 -16.28 -11.29
N ASP A 9 -5.87 -15.70 -12.22
CA ASP A 9 -6.50 -16.39 -13.34
C ASP A 9 -5.49 -16.75 -14.47
N PRO A 10 -5.90 -17.53 -15.49
CA PRO A 10 -5.02 -17.89 -16.61
C PRO A 10 -4.50 -16.72 -17.44
N ASP A 11 -5.19 -15.57 -17.43
CA ASP A 11 -4.79 -14.35 -18.13
C ASP A 11 -3.87 -13.46 -17.28
N GLY A 12 -3.55 -13.89 -16.05
CA GLY A 12 -2.68 -13.18 -15.12
C GLY A 12 -3.37 -12.07 -14.35
N VAL A 13 -4.70 -12.04 -14.31
CA VAL A 13 -5.50 -11.12 -13.50
C VAL A 13 -5.70 -11.72 -12.12
N ILE A 14 -5.45 -10.92 -11.09
CA ILE A 14 -5.65 -11.32 -9.69
C ILE A 14 -7.03 -10.85 -9.23
N GLU A 15 -7.84 -11.78 -8.75
CA GLU A 15 -9.09 -11.45 -8.05
C GLU A 15 -8.80 -11.04 -6.60
N SER A 16 -9.34 -9.89 -6.19
CA SER A 16 -9.18 -9.42 -4.80
C SER A 16 -9.95 -10.33 -3.85
N ASN A 17 -9.25 -10.85 -2.84
CA ASN A 17 -9.86 -11.52 -1.68
C ASN A 17 -10.08 -10.56 -0.48
N TRP A 18 -9.76 -9.27 -0.66
CA TRP A 18 -9.95 -8.21 0.33
C TRP A 18 -11.14 -7.32 -0.05
N ASN A 19 -12.06 -7.11 0.90
CA ASN A 19 -13.35 -6.44 0.66
C ASN A 19 -13.46 -5.05 1.30
N GLU A 20 -12.55 -4.69 2.21
CA GLU A 20 -12.57 -3.38 2.88
C GLU A 20 -12.07 -2.29 1.91
N ILE A 21 -12.85 -1.22 1.79
CA ILE A 21 -12.54 -0.04 0.97
C ILE A 21 -12.66 1.17 1.90
N VAL A 22 -11.58 1.94 2.00
CA VAL A 22 -11.55 3.17 2.80
C VAL A 22 -11.29 4.35 1.86
N ASP A 23 -12.25 5.27 1.75
CA ASP A 23 -12.28 6.35 0.75
C ASP A 23 -11.73 7.70 1.25
N ASN A 24 -11.28 7.76 2.50
CA ASN A 24 -10.56 8.89 3.09
C ASN A 24 -9.34 8.41 3.89
N PHE A 25 -8.21 9.14 3.82
CA PHE A 25 -7.02 8.84 4.60
C PHE A 25 -7.25 9.00 6.12
N ASP A 26 -8.14 9.91 6.52
CA ASP A 26 -8.48 10.12 7.93
C ASP A 26 -9.12 8.87 8.57
N ASP A 27 -9.82 8.06 7.77
CA ASP A 27 -10.50 6.85 8.22
C ASP A 27 -9.57 5.62 8.27
N MET A 28 -8.30 5.78 7.91
CA MET A 28 -7.32 4.68 7.88
C MET A 28 -6.56 4.48 9.21
N ASN A 29 -6.91 5.24 10.26
CA ASN A 29 -6.27 5.18 11.57
C ASN A 29 -4.73 5.32 11.52
N LEU A 30 -4.26 6.29 10.71
CA LEU A 30 -2.83 6.57 10.53
C LEU A 30 -2.26 7.35 11.74
N LYS A 31 -0.96 7.23 11.98
CA LYS A 31 -0.21 8.06 12.93
C LYS A 31 -0.45 9.54 12.61
N GLU A 32 -0.67 10.37 13.63
CA GLU A 32 -1.14 11.76 13.50
C GLU A 32 -0.33 12.64 12.52
N SER A 33 0.97 12.36 12.37
CA SER A 33 1.85 13.09 11.46
C SER A 33 1.69 12.74 9.97
N LEU A 34 1.14 11.56 9.65
CA LEU A 34 1.06 11.06 8.27
C LEU A 34 -0.01 11.75 7.42
N PRO A 35 -1.27 11.92 7.88
CA PRO A 35 -2.27 12.63 7.08
C PRO A 35 -1.79 14.01 6.64
N ARG A 36 -1.14 14.76 7.54
CA ARG A 36 -0.55 16.06 7.21
C ARG A 36 0.47 15.97 6.07
N GLY A 37 1.34 14.97 6.08
CA GLY A 37 2.32 14.74 5.01
C GLY A 37 1.67 14.34 3.68
N ILE A 38 0.64 13.49 3.74
CA ILE A 38 -0.13 13.02 2.58
C ILE A 38 -0.81 14.21 1.87
N TYR A 39 -1.51 15.06 2.62
CA TYR A 39 -2.18 16.24 2.08
C TYR A 39 -1.18 17.30 1.58
N ALA A 40 -0.07 17.52 2.30
CA ALA A 40 0.97 18.45 1.86
C ALA A 40 1.69 18.01 0.58
N TYR A 41 1.77 16.70 0.33
CA TYR A 41 2.30 16.16 -0.93
C TYR A 41 1.33 16.37 -2.11
N GLY A 42 0.05 16.67 -1.83
CA GLY A 42 -0.97 16.97 -2.84
C GLY A 42 -1.98 15.85 -3.09
N PHE A 43 -2.04 14.81 -2.24
CA PHE A 43 -3.13 13.86 -2.28
C PHE A 43 -4.36 14.44 -1.58
N GLU A 44 -5.53 14.40 -2.22
CA GLU A 44 -6.80 14.81 -1.60
C GLU A 44 -7.62 13.61 -1.13
N LYS A 45 -7.71 12.58 -1.99
CA LYS A 45 -8.41 11.31 -1.72
C LYS A 45 -7.53 10.13 -2.12
N PRO A 46 -7.65 8.99 -1.43
CA PRO A 46 -6.95 7.78 -1.83
C PRO A 46 -7.41 7.30 -3.20
N SER A 47 -6.46 6.93 -4.06
CA SER A 47 -6.72 6.26 -5.34
C SER A 47 -7.29 4.85 -5.12
N ALA A 48 -7.85 4.22 -6.17
CA ALA A 48 -8.48 2.90 -6.05
C ALA A 48 -7.57 1.82 -5.42
N ILE A 49 -6.26 1.87 -5.68
CA ILE A 49 -5.29 0.95 -5.07
C ILE A 49 -4.97 1.33 -3.62
N GLN A 50 -4.87 2.63 -3.31
CA GLN A 50 -4.64 3.11 -1.94
C GLN A 50 -5.81 2.75 -1.02
N GLN A 51 -7.06 2.91 -1.50
CA GLN A 51 -8.28 2.59 -0.77
C GLN A 51 -8.37 1.12 -0.30
N ARG A 52 -7.76 0.21 -1.06
CA ARG A 52 -7.83 -1.24 -0.82
C ARG A 52 -6.58 -1.82 -0.18
N ALA A 53 -5.40 -1.27 -0.48
CA ALA A 53 -4.14 -1.89 -0.12
C ALA A 53 -3.47 -1.29 1.13
N ILE A 54 -3.77 -0.04 1.52
CA ILE A 54 -3.11 0.57 2.70
C ILE A 54 -3.48 -0.21 3.97
N ILE A 55 -4.77 -0.44 4.23
CA ILE A 55 -5.24 -1.13 5.45
C ILE A 55 -4.64 -2.53 5.62
N PRO A 56 -4.71 -3.46 4.64
CA PRO A 56 -4.12 -4.77 4.84
C PRO A 56 -2.60 -4.72 5.01
N CYS A 57 -1.90 -3.80 4.34
CA CYS A 57 -0.46 -3.62 4.53
C CYS A 57 -0.11 -3.14 5.95
N ILE A 58 -0.84 -2.17 6.52
CA ILE A 58 -0.58 -1.68 7.90
C ILE A 58 -0.99 -2.69 8.97
N LYS A 59 -1.91 -3.62 8.65
CA LYS A 59 -2.28 -4.76 9.49
C LYS A 59 -1.22 -5.88 9.45
N GLY A 60 -0.19 -5.75 8.62
CA GLY A 60 0.93 -6.71 8.51
C GLY A 60 0.62 -7.95 7.67
N TYR A 61 -0.41 -7.90 6.80
CA TYR A 61 -0.67 -8.98 5.86
C TYR A 61 0.30 -8.95 4.67
N ASP A 62 0.58 -10.12 4.11
CA ASP A 62 1.20 -10.23 2.79
C ASP A 62 0.20 -9.82 1.72
N VAL A 63 0.51 -8.78 0.96
CA VAL A 63 -0.40 -8.18 -0.03
C VAL A 63 0.18 -8.32 -1.43
N ILE A 64 -0.64 -8.85 -2.33
CA ILE A 64 -0.36 -8.86 -3.77
C ILE A 64 -1.26 -7.81 -4.42
N ALA A 65 -0.63 -6.75 -4.94
CA ALA A 65 -1.32 -5.60 -5.51
C ALA A 65 -1.02 -5.49 -7.01
N GLN A 66 -2.02 -5.76 -7.85
CA GLN A 66 -1.92 -5.55 -9.30
C GLN A 66 -2.59 -4.23 -9.69
N ALA A 67 -1.82 -3.28 -10.21
CA ALA A 67 -2.36 -2.02 -10.71
C ALA A 67 -1.48 -1.42 -11.81
N GLN A 68 -2.06 -0.60 -12.68
CA GLN A 68 -1.36 0.08 -13.77
C GLN A 68 -0.35 1.14 -13.26
N SER A 69 0.60 1.57 -14.10
CA SER A 69 1.48 2.69 -13.75
C SER A 69 0.68 3.97 -13.48
N GLY A 70 1.22 4.87 -12.65
CA GLY A 70 0.55 6.13 -12.29
C GLY A 70 -0.65 6.00 -11.34
N THR A 71 -1.03 4.80 -10.91
CA THR A 71 -2.19 4.58 -10.02
C THR A 71 -1.92 4.86 -8.53
N GLY A 72 -0.70 5.27 -8.17
CA GLY A 72 -0.34 5.60 -6.78
C GLY A 72 0.26 4.46 -5.96
N LYS A 73 0.66 3.34 -6.58
CA LYS A 73 1.32 2.19 -5.92
C LYS A 73 2.50 2.60 -5.02
N THR A 74 3.33 3.56 -5.47
CA THR A 74 4.48 4.05 -4.70
C THR A 74 4.07 4.67 -3.38
N ALA A 75 3.05 5.54 -3.42
CA ALA A 75 2.51 6.14 -2.21
C ALA A 75 1.83 5.09 -1.31
N THR A 76 1.16 4.07 -1.88
CA THR A 76 0.56 2.98 -1.10
C THR A 76 1.56 2.29 -0.18
N PHE A 77 2.69 1.80 -0.72
CA PHE A 77 3.68 1.13 0.14
C PHE A 77 4.45 2.12 1.01
N ALA A 78 4.71 3.35 0.55
CA ALA A 78 5.40 4.36 1.34
C ALA A 78 4.60 4.74 2.59
N ILE A 79 3.30 5.02 2.46
CA ILE A 79 2.40 5.30 3.59
C ILE A 79 2.36 4.10 4.54
N SER A 80 2.22 2.89 3.98
CA SER A 80 2.13 1.66 4.78
C SER A 80 3.40 1.36 5.58
N ILE A 81 4.58 1.63 4.99
CA ILE A 81 5.87 1.50 5.66
C ILE A 81 6.00 2.56 6.75
N LEU A 82 5.79 3.84 6.43
CA LEU A 82 5.90 4.95 7.38
C LEU A 82 4.95 4.77 8.59
N GLN A 83 3.77 4.20 8.37
CA GLN A 83 2.83 3.86 9.45
C GLN A 83 3.41 2.83 10.42
N GLN A 84 4.18 1.86 9.93
CA GLN A 84 4.73 0.76 10.72
C GLN A 84 6.10 1.07 11.34
N LEU A 85 6.80 2.10 10.87
CA LEU A 85 8.13 2.46 11.40
C LEU A 85 8.07 2.93 12.86
N GLU A 86 9.01 2.42 13.64
CA GLU A 86 9.28 2.86 15.01
C GLU A 86 10.44 3.85 15.03
N ILE A 87 10.13 5.12 15.29
CA ILE A 87 11.08 6.25 15.10
C ILE A 87 12.24 6.21 16.12
N GLU A 88 12.04 5.53 17.25
CA GLU A 88 13.07 5.38 18.29
C GLU A 88 14.19 4.42 17.87
N PHE A 89 13.91 3.47 16.98
CA PHE A 89 14.89 2.48 16.51
C PHE A 89 15.63 2.97 15.26
N LYS A 90 16.92 3.29 15.42
CA LYS A 90 17.79 3.81 14.36
C LYS A 90 18.45 2.71 13.53
N GLU A 91 17.66 1.74 13.12
CA GLU A 91 18.08 0.62 12.27
C GLU A 91 17.21 0.52 11.01
N THR A 92 17.64 -0.28 10.04
CA THR A 92 16.85 -0.52 8.83
C THR A 92 15.64 -1.38 9.15
N GLN A 93 14.44 -0.83 9.00
CA GLN A 93 13.18 -1.51 9.35
C GLN A 93 12.34 -1.91 8.12
N ALA A 94 12.67 -1.41 6.93
CA ALA A 94 11.97 -1.73 5.69
C ALA A 94 12.93 -1.77 4.50
N LEU A 95 12.65 -2.66 3.55
CA LEU A 95 13.39 -2.80 2.29
C LEU A 95 12.40 -2.74 1.13
N VAL A 96 12.62 -1.81 0.21
CA VAL A 96 11.86 -1.71 -1.05
C VAL A 96 12.78 -2.12 -2.19
N LEU A 97 12.37 -3.11 -2.97
CA LEU A 97 13.07 -3.54 -4.16
C LEU A 97 12.38 -2.95 -5.39
N ALA A 98 13.15 -2.30 -6.26
CA ALA A 98 12.69 -1.81 -7.55
C ALA A 98 13.51 -2.46 -8.66
N PRO A 99 12.92 -2.73 -9.84
CA PRO A 99 13.70 -3.06 -11.02
C PRO A 99 14.64 -1.88 -11.34
N SER A 100 15.87 -2.17 -11.75
CA SER A 100 16.91 -1.17 -12.01
C SER A 100 16.45 -0.11 -13.03
N SER A 101 16.94 1.12 -12.84
CA SER A 101 16.75 2.28 -13.73
C SER A 101 17.15 2.01 -15.18
#